data_AF-A0A922CZL3-F1
#
_entry.id   AF-A0A922CZL3-F1
#
_cell.length_a   1.000
_cell.length_b   1.000
_cell.length_c   1.000
_cell.angle_alpha   90.00
_cell.angle_beta   90.00
_cell.angle_gamma   90.00
#
_symmetry.space_group_name_H-M   'P 1'
#
loop_
_entity.id
_entity.type
_entity.pdbx_description
1 polymer ?
#
loop_
_entity_poly.entity_id
_entity_poly.type
_entity_poly.pdbx_seq_one_letter_code
_entity_poly.pdbx_strand_id
1 'polypeptide(L)' 'MTSKRRQRAVYYVVCRFCEREEARVLAPRYDFVPPDHTTLFITNLGGSSPSYMYRLMSELYDPKDYNL' A
#
# COMPACT_ATOMS: atom_id res chain seq x y z
N MET A 1 -15.10 12.79 -25.25
CA MET A 1 -15.95 11.57 -25.10
C MET A 1 -15.14 10.28 -25.33
N THR A 2 -14.03 10.07 -24.62
CA THR A 2 -13.17 8.87 -24.75
C THR A 2 -12.41 8.63 -23.44
N SER A 3 -12.97 7.91 -22.47
CA SER A 3 -12.23 7.60 -21.23
C SER A 3 -12.81 6.44 -20.39
N LYS A 4 -14.11 6.16 -20.48
CA LYS A 4 -14.78 5.20 -19.57
C LYS A 4 -14.57 3.70 -19.85
N ARG A 5 -13.86 3.31 -20.92
CA ARG A 5 -13.67 1.89 -21.29
C ARG A 5 -12.44 1.23 -20.64
N ARG A 6 -11.45 1.98 -20.16
CA ARG A 6 -10.19 1.39 -19.65
C ARG A 6 -10.27 0.93 -18.18
N GLN A 7 -11.10 1.59 -17.36
CA GLN A 7 -11.22 1.24 -15.93
C GLN A 7 -12.03 -0.03 -15.67
N ARG A 8 -12.93 -0.44 -16.58
CA ARG A 8 -13.72 -1.67 -16.39
C ARG A 8 -12.91 -2.94 -16.59
N ALA A 9 -11.84 -2.94 -17.39
CA ALA A 9 -11.11 -4.15 -17.74
C ALA A 9 -10.24 -4.72 -16.61
N VAL A 10 -9.85 -3.91 -15.63
CA VAL A 10 -8.93 -4.35 -14.55
C VAL A 10 -9.63 -5.21 -13.51
N TYR A 11 -10.94 -5.02 -13.30
CA TYR A 11 -11.70 -5.77 -12.28
C TYR A 11 -12.11 -7.19 -12.71
N TYR A 12 -12.07 -7.54 -14.01
CA TYR A 12 -12.53 -8.86 -14.51
C TYR A 12 -11.40 -9.89 -14.69
N VAL A 13 -10.15 -9.58 -14.34
CA VAL A 13 -9.00 -10.47 -14.60
C VAL A 13 -8.71 -11.46 -13.46
N VAL A 14 -9.58 -11.53 -12.44
CA VAL A 14 -9.44 -12.51 -11.35
C VAL A 14 -10.64 -13.46 -11.35
N CYS A 15 -10.63 -14.44 -12.26
CA CYS A 15 -11.19 -15.80 -12.15
C CYS A 15 -11.58 -16.30 -13.54
N ARG A 16 -10.73 -17.14 -14.16
CA ARG A 16 -11.05 -17.80 -15.43
C ARG A 16 -11.27 -19.32 -15.30
N PHE A 17 -11.44 -19.86 -14.08
CA PHE A 17 -11.44 -21.32 -13.86
C PHE A 17 -12.27 -21.88 -12.67
N CYS A 18 -13.19 -21.14 -12.05
CA CYS A 18 -13.96 -21.68 -10.89
C CYS A 18 -15.46 -21.82 -11.21
N GLU A 19 -15.91 -23.03 -11.53
CA GLU A 19 -17.32 -23.44 -11.67
C GLU A 19 -17.96 -23.81 -10.31
N ARG A 20 -17.88 -22.92 -9.30
CA ARG A 20 -18.65 -23.07 -8.04
C ARG A 20 -19.48 -21.82 -7.78
N GLU A 21 -20.76 -22.03 -7.43
CA GLU A 21 -21.63 -20.99 -6.90
C GLU A 21 -21.04 -20.45 -5.58
N GLU A 22 -20.82 -19.14 -5.52
CA GLU A 22 -20.10 -18.39 -4.48
C GLU A 22 -18.56 -18.52 -4.44
N ALA A 23 -17.90 -17.83 -5.37
CA ALA A 23 -16.50 -17.43 -5.21
C ALA A 23 -16.42 -16.05 -4.53
N ARG A 24 -15.81 -15.97 -3.33
CA ARG A 24 -15.45 -14.69 -2.71
C ARG A 24 -14.26 -14.08 -3.45
N VAL A 25 -14.52 -13.12 -4.33
CA VAL A 25 -13.47 -12.37 -5.02
C VAL A 25 -12.83 -11.39 -4.04
N LEU A 26 -11.57 -11.63 -3.68
CA LEU A 26 -10.75 -10.73 -2.90
C LEU A 26 -9.75 -10.04 -3.82
N ALA A 27 -9.82 -8.72 -3.92
CA ALA A 27 -8.85 -7.89 -4.62
C ALA A 27 -8.27 -6.85 -3.65
N PRO A 28 -7.46 -7.27 -2.66
CA PRO A 28 -6.78 -6.31 -1.79
C PRO A 28 -5.86 -5.45 -2.65
N ARG A 29 -5.93 -4.13 -2.45
CA ARG A 29 -5.13 -3.17 -3.21
C ARG A 29 -3.74 -2.95 -2.58
N TYR A 30 -3.61 -3.24 -1.30
CA TYR A 30 -2.43 -2.94 -0.49
C TYR A 30 -2.12 -4.13 0.41
N ASP A 31 -0.83 -4.41 0.56
CA ASP A 31 -0.32 -5.43 1.46
C ASP A 31 0.53 -4.78 2.55
N PHE A 32 0.56 -5.41 3.72
CA PHE A 32 1.39 -4.96 4.84
C PHE A 32 2.74 -5.69 4.79
N VAL A 33 3.83 -4.94 4.75
CA VAL A 33 5.19 -5.47 4.77
C VAL A 33 5.83 -5.16 6.12
N PRO A 34 6.36 -6.17 6.85
CA PRO A 34 7.03 -5.95 8.11
C PRO A 34 8.36 -5.19 7.94
N PRO A 35 8.80 -4.44 8.96
CA PRO A 35 10.00 -3.60 8.90
C PRO A 35 11.31 -4.41 8.80
N ASP A 36 11.33 -5.67 9.23
CA ASP A 36 12.54 -6.52 9.17
C ASP A 36 13.01 -6.83 7.74
N HIS A 37 12.15 -6.57 6.74
CA HIS A 37 12.43 -6.87 5.33
C HIS A 37 12.82 -5.61 4.53
N THR A 38 12.86 -4.43 5.15
CA THR A 38 13.31 -3.19 4.51
C THR A 38 14.68 -2.79 5.03
N THR A 39 15.65 -2.60 4.14
CA THR A 39 17.03 -2.26 4.54
C THR A 39 17.32 -0.77 4.49
N LEU A 40 16.69 -0.05 3.56
CA LEU A 40 16.96 1.36 3.30
C LEU A 40 15.70 2.10 2.84
N PHE A 41 15.43 3.24 3.46
CA PHE A 41 14.43 4.20 3.03
C PHE A 41 15.09 5.38 2.32
N ILE A 42 14.74 5.59 1.05
CA ILE A 42 15.22 6.72 0.26
C ILE A 42 14.17 7.83 0.32
N THR A 43 14.52 8.95 0.97
CA THR A 43 13.68 10.14 1.07
C THR A 43 14.38 11.33 0.42
N ASN A 44 13.73 12.49 0.37
CA ASN A 44 14.34 13.75 -0.08
C ASN A 44 15.53 14.21 0.79
N LEU A 45 15.64 13.68 2.01
CA LEU A 45 16.75 13.94 2.93
C LEU A 45 17.93 12.96 2.72
N GLY A 46 17.76 11.95 1.86
CA GLY A 46 18.77 10.94 1.55
C GLY A 46 18.35 9.53 1.98
N GLY A 47 19.34 8.63 2.06
CA GLY A 47 19.15 7.26 2.50
C GLY A 47 19.15 7.15 4.03
N SER A 48 18.12 6.52 4.59
CA SER A 48 17.95 6.35 6.04
C SER A 48 17.66 4.89 6.40
N SER A 49 18.19 4.44 7.54
CA SER A 49 17.87 3.12 8.08
C SER A 49 16.43 3.08 8.60
N PRO A 50 15.78 1.91 8.67
CA PRO A 50 14.45 1.77 9.25
C PRO A 50 14.35 2.28 10.69
N SER A 51 15.42 2.14 11.46
CA SER A 51 15.49 2.65 12.84
C SER A 51 15.41 4.18 12.93
N TYR A 52 15.81 4.92 11.89
CA TYR A 52 15.81 6.38 11.89
C TYR A 52 14.41 6.99 11.75
N MET A 53 13.41 6.20 11.33
CA MET A 53 12.05 6.70 11.10
C MET A 53 11.40 7.25 12.37
N TYR A 54 11.67 6.70 13.55
CA TYR A 54 11.12 7.22 14.81
C TYR A 54 11.59 8.65 15.10
N ARG A 55 12.85 8.95 14.79
CA ARG A 55 13.39 10.30 14.96
C ARG A 55 12.78 11.27 13.96
N LEU A 56 12.66 10.86 12.69
CA LEU A 56 11.99 11.68 11.68
C LEU A 56 10.55 12.01 12.07
N MET A 57 9.79 11.03 12.60
CA MET A 57 8.44 11.28 13.08
C MET A 57 8.40 12.30 14.22
N SER A 58 9.34 12.23 15.17
CA SER A 58 9.41 13.20 16.27
C SER A 58 9.86 14.61 15.85
N GLU A 59 10.62 14.73 14.75
CA GLU A 59 11.07 16.02 14.22
C GLU A 59 9.97 16.69 13.38
N LEU A 60 9.11 15.92 12.73
CA LEU A 60 8.10 16.41 11.77
C LEU A 60 6.69 16.54 12.36
N TYR A 61 6.37 15.77 13.41
CA TYR A 61 5.02 15.71 13.99
C TYR A 61 5.07 15.93 15.51
N ASP A 62 4.05 16.60 16.04
CA ASP A 62 3.85 16.70 17.49
C ASP A 62 3.25 15.38 18.02
N PRO A 63 3.73 14.86 19.15
CA PRO A 63 3.21 13.62 19.74
C PRO A 63 1.74 13.71 20.20
N LYS A 64 1.13 14.89 20.25
CA LYS A 64 -0.29 15.04 20.57
C LYS A 64 -1.21 14.81 19.36
N ASP A 65 -0.67 14.89 18.15
CA ASP A 65 -1.44 14.82 16.90
C ASP A 65 -1.50 13.41 16.30
N TYR A 66 -1.24 12.36 17.09
CA TYR A 66 -1.31 10.97 16.60
C TYR A 66 -2.74 10.51 16.27
N ASN A 67 -3.76 11.09 16.90
CA ASN A 67 -5.17 10.74 16.69
C ASN A 67 -5.93 11.98 16.20
N LEU A 68 -5.82 12.25 14.91
CA LEU A 68 -6.58 13.27 14.19
C LEU A 68 -7.98 12.77 13.82
#